data_AF-A0A838DIQ4-F1
#
_entry.id   AF-A0A838DIQ4-F1
#
_cell.length_a   1.000
_cell.length_b   1.000
_cell.length_c   1.000
_cell.angle_alpha   90.00
_cell.angle_beta   90.00
_cell.angle_gamma   90.00
#
_symmetry.space_group_name_H-M   'P 1'
#
loop_
_entity.id
_entity.type
_entity.pdbx_description
1 polymer ?
#
loop_
_entity_poly.entity_id
_entity_poly.type
_entity_poly.pdbx_seq_one_letter_code
_entity_poly.pdbx_strand_id
1 'polypeptide(L)'
;MALMRTGEESDLLFAPYAGIAYAPRLTRTLYATFSLEQQQFYYDRFDGLDFGSFNARAGLTYQLPQLRDLVLRAEYFYNRLMASNSFDEFFSNHVLFLSAELPFRIGRAQQVSVGTNANISFHADPEQPGRQESHCGGSTRAA
;
A
#
# COMPACT_ATOMS: atom_id res chain seq x y z
N MET A 1 14.78 -16.25 14.56
CA MET A 1 14.44 -15.20 15.55
C MET A 1 15.44 -15.28 16.69
N ALA A 2 16.27 -14.25 16.88
CA ALA A 2 17.04 -14.05 18.10
C ALA A 2 17.03 -12.54 18.38
N LEU A 3 16.23 -12.14 19.36
CA LEU A 3 16.23 -10.79 19.93
C LEU A 3 17.53 -10.64 20.74
N MET A 4 18.53 -9.96 20.19
CA MET A 4 19.68 -9.53 20.99
C MET A 4 19.27 -8.33 21.84
N ARG A 5 19.35 -8.51 23.15
CA ARG A 5 18.97 -7.58 24.21
C ARG A 5 20.21 -6.84 24.73
N THR A 6 20.92 -6.14 23.86
CA THR A 6 22.06 -5.29 24.23
C THR A 6 22.32 -4.30 23.10
N GLY A 7 22.07 -3.02 23.35
CA GLY A 7 22.25 -1.92 22.39
C GLY A 7 20.96 -1.36 21.82
N GLU A 8 19.90 -1.24 22.62
CA GLU A 8 18.74 -0.42 22.25
C GLU A 8 19.18 1.03 22.22
N GLU A 9 19.70 1.43 21.06
CA GLU A 9 19.97 2.81 20.73
C GLU A 9 18.61 3.46 20.49
N SER A 10 18.23 4.33 21.42
CA SER A 10 17.00 5.11 21.35
C SER A 10 17.07 6.04 20.14
N ASP A 11 16.45 5.64 19.04
CA ASP A 11 16.33 6.45 17.82
C ASP A 11 14.92 7.06 17.76
N LEU A 12 14.85 8.37 17.60
CA LEU A 12 13.58 9.10 17.51
C LEU A 12 13.12 9.06 16.05
N LEU A 13 12.05 8.32 15.78
CA LEU A 13 11.40 8.29 14.47
C LEU A 13 10.40 9.44 14.36
N PHE A 14 10.65 10.36 13.44
CA PHE A 14 9.68 11.38 13.06
C PHE A 14 9.09 11.05 11.68
N ALA A 15 7.80 10.74 11.64
CA ALA A 15 7.14 10.31 10.42
C ALA A 15 5.92 11.17 10.07
N PRO A 16 6.11 12.37 9.46
CA PRO A 16 4.99 13.22 9.12
C PRO A 16 4.15 12.58 8.00
N TYR A 17 2.83 12.72 8.13
CA TYR A 17 1.85 12.24 7.17
C TYR A 17 0.96 13.40 6.73
N ALA A 18 0.77 13.54 5.43
CA ALA A 18 -0.16 14.48 4.84
C ALA A 18 -0.99 13.75 3.78
N GLY A 19 -2.28 14.06 3.69
CA GLY A 19 -3.13 13.46 2.67
C GLY A 19 -4.34 14.31 2.34
N ILE A 20 -4.79 14.20 1.09
CA ILE A 20 -5.98 14.85 0.57
C ILE A 20 -6.85 13.76 -0.06
N ALA A 21 -8.14 13.77 0.25
CA ALA A 21 -9.10 12.87 -0.34
C ALA A 21 -10.27 13.67 -0.93
N TYR A 22 -10.71 13.26 -2.11
CA TYR A 22 -11.83 13.83 -2.82
C TYR A 22 -12.72 12.71 -3.37
N ALA A 23 -14.01 12.74 -3.03
CA ALA A 23 -14.95 11.69 -3.40
C ALA A 23 -16.19 12.27 -4.09
N PRO A 24 -16.09 12.64 -5.38
CA PRO A 24 -17.23 13.21 -6.08
C PRO A 24 -18.28 12.14 -6.38
N ARG A 25 -19.55 12.55 -6.28
CA ARG A 25 -20.68 11.75 -6.73
C ARG A 25 -20.90 12.04 -8.21
N LEU A 26 -20.64 11.06 -9.09
CA LEU A 26 -20.85 11.21 -10.53
C LEU A 26 -22.34 11.07 -10.86
N THR A 27 -22.99 10.04 -10.31
CA THR A 27 -24.42 9.79 -10.52
C THR A 27 -25.09 9.34 -9.21
N ARG A 28 -26.38 8.99 -9.27
CA ARG A 28 -27.07 8.49 -8.06
C ARG A 28 -26.47 7.21 -7.51
N THR A 29 -25.85 6.41 -8.38
CA THR A 29 -25.33 5.07 -8.10
C THR A 29 -23.83 4.94 -8.31
N LEU A 30 -23.16 5.91 -8.94
CA LEU A 30 -21.72 5.91 -9.20
C LEU A 30 -21.00 7.00 -8.40
N TYR A 31 -19.99 6.58 -7.65
CA TYR A 31 -19.14 7.41 -6.83
C TYR A 31 -17.70 7.21 -7.29
N ALA A 32 -16.95 8.30 -7.45
CA ALA A 32 -15.50 8.20 -7.58
C ALA A 32 -14.85 8.59 -6.27
N THR A 33 -13.64 8.09 -6.07
CA THR A 33 -12.77 8.42 -4.97
C THR A 33 -11.38 8.69 -5.53
N PHE A 34 -10.73 9.73 -5.03
CA PHE A 34 -9.35 10.03 -5.33
C PHE A 34 -8.70 10.42 -4.02
N SER A 35 -7.56 9.80 -3.68
CA SER A 35 -6.75 10.25 -2.55
C SER A 35 -5.29 10.31 -2.95
N LEU A 36 -4.60 11.31 -2.42
CA LEU A 36 -3.16 11.47 -2.52
C LEU A 36 -2.65 11.57 -1.10
N GLU A 37 -1.66 10.75 -0.77
CA GLU A 37 -1.12 10.61 0.58
C GLU A 37 0.40 10.61 0.45
N GLN A 38 1.07 11.40 1.29
CA GLN A 38 2.51 11.47 1.37
C GLN A 38 2.91 11.24 2.83
N GLN A 39 3.78 10.26 3.03
CA GLN A 39 4.35 9.94 4.32
C GLN A 39 5.87 9.99 4.19
N GLN A 40 6.54 10.67 5.10
CA GLN A 40 8.00 10.69 5.17
C GLN A 40 8.42 10.01 6.46
N PHE A 41 9.61 9.42 6.47
CA PHE A 41 10.20 8.79 7.64
C PHE A 41 11.61 9.36 7.80
N TYR A 42 11.83 10.05 8.92
CA TYR A 42 13.11 10.67 9.29
C TYR A 42 13.66 9.99 10.55
N TYR A 43 14.93 9.56 10.49
CA TYR A 43 15.66 9.00 11.63
C TYR A 43 16.72 9.98 12.12
N ASP A 44 16.84 10.16 13.44
CA ASP A 44 17.71 11.20 14.03
C ASP A 44 19.20 10.82 14.00
N ARG A 45 19.52 9.51 13.90
CA ARG A 45 20.90 9.00 13.98
C ARG A 45 21.41 8.31 12.71
N PHE A 46 20.53 8.00 11.76
CA PHE A 46 20.85 7.29 10.52
C PHE A 46 20.17 7.94 9.30
N ASP A 47 20.67 9.12 8.94
CA ASP A 47 20.18 10.00 7.85
C ASP A 47 20.18 9.31 6.47
N GLY A 48 20.93 8.20 6.32
CA GLY A 48 20.95 7.39 5.11
C GLY A 48 19.73 6.48 4.90
N LEU A 49 18.79 6.46 5.85
CA LEU A 49 17.55 5.67 5.82
C LEU A 49 16.29 6.53 5.69
N ASP A 50 16.42 7.82 5.35
CA ASP A 50 15.25 8.67 5.14
C ASP A 50 14.54 8.29 3.84
N PHE A 51 13.30 7.82 3.96
CA PHE A 51 12.46 7.44 2.81
C PHE A 51 11.09 8.13 2.85
N GLY A 52 10.62 8.51 1.67
CA GLY A 52 9.27 8.99 1.44
C GLY A 52 8.41 7.93 0.75
N SER A 53 7.20 7.73 1.24
CA SER A 53 6.15 6.98 0.55
C SER A 53 5.14 7.98 0.00
N PHE A 54 4.89 7.90 -1.31
CA PHE A 54 3.81 8.60 -1.97
C PHE A 54 2.77 7.58 -2.45
N ASN A 55 1.54 7.72 -1.97
CA ASN A 55 0.43 6.87 -2.36
C ASN A 55 -0.60 7.72 -3.10
N ALA A 56 -0.94 7.32 -4.32
CA ALA A 56 -2.10 7.83 -5.03
C ALA A 56 -3.13 6.71 -5.17
N ARG A 57 -4.38 7.01 -4.85
CA ARG A 57 -5.51 6.11 -4.98
C ARG A 57 -6.56 6.75 -5.87
N ALA A 58 -7.10 5.98 -6.80
CA ALA A 58 -8.25 6.37 -7.60
C ALA A 58 -9.23 5.20 -7.62
N GLY A 59 -10.49 5.44 -7.28
CA GLY A 59 -11.50 4.40 -7.16
C GLY A 59 -12.83 4.80 -7.76
N LEU A 60 -13.60 3.79 -8.13
CA LEU A 60 -14.97 3.88 -8.59
C LEU A 60 -15.79 2.87 -7.81
N THR A 61 -16.88 3.34 -7.21
CA THR A 61 -17.86 2.50 -6.52
C THR A 61 -19.21 2.67 -7.21
N TYR A 62 -19.77 1.56 -7.68
CA TYR A 62 -21.04 1.49 -8.36
C TYR A 62 -22.03 0.64 -7.57
N GLN A 63 -23.18 1.22 -7.24
CA GLN A 63 -24.25 0.56 -6.50
C GLN A 63 -25.38 0.21 -7.45
N LEU A 64 -25.71 -1.06 -7.61
CA LEU A 64 -26.79 -1.52 -8.46
C LEU A 64 -28.03 -1.83 -7.61
N PRO A 65 -28.99 -0.90 -7.48
CA PRO A 65 -30.22 -1.15 -6.72
C PRO A 65 -31.09 -2.25 -7.36
N GLN A 66 -30.93 -2.50 -8.66
CA GLN A 66 -31.65 -3.56 -9.39
C GLN A 66 -31.19 -4.98 -8.99
N LEU A 67 -29.96 -5.13 -8.47
CA LEU A 67 -29.39 -6.40 -8.04
C LEU A 67 -29.22 -6.44 -6.51
N ARG A 68 -30.30 -6.19 -5.75
CA ARG A 68 -30.28 -6.22 -4.27
C ARG A 68 -29.18 -5.34 -3.66
N ASP A 69 -29.05 -4.12 -4.17
CA ASP A 69 -28.02 -3.16 -3.73
C ASP A 69 -26.59 -3.70 -3.84
N LEU A 70 -26.31 -4.52 -4.85
CA LEU A 70 -24.95 -4.99 -5.18
C LEU A 70 -23.99 -3.80 -5.30
N VAL A 71 -22.93 -3.82 -4.50
CA VAL A 71 -21.87 -2.82 -4.52
C VAL A 71 -20.69 -3.41 -5.28
N LEU A 72 -20.38 -2.80 -6.42
CA LEU A 72 -19.16 -3.05 -7.16
C LEU A 72 -18.18 -1.94 -6.85
N ARG A 73 -16.94 -2.28 -6.51
CA ARG A 73 -15.88 -1.30 -6.29
C ARG A 73 -14.63 -1.71 -7.03
N ALA A 74 -14.09 -0.79 -7.81
CA ALA A 74 -12.82 -0.91 -8.50
C ALA A 74 -11.91 0.21 -8.00
N GLU A 75 -10.78 -0.13 -7.40
CA GLU A 75 -9.82 0.80 -6.84
C GLU A 75 -8.45 0.53 -7.45
N TYR A 76 -7.81 1.58 -7.91
CA TYR A 76 -6.46 1.59 -8.39
C TYR A 76 -5.57 2.28 -7.35
N PHE A 77 -4.54 1.58 -6.93
CA PHE A 77 -3.53 2.05 -5.99
C PHE A 77 -2.23 2.16 -6.74
N TYR A 78 -1.67 3.36 -6.71
CA TYR A 78 -0.34 3.67 -7.15
C TYR A 78 0.50 3.99 -5.92
N ASN A 79 1.51 3.19 -5.65
CA ASN A 79 2.45 3.46 -4.58
C ASN A 79 3.83 3.70 -5.20
N ARG A 80 4.41 4.84 -4.85
CA ARG A 80 5.77 5.23 -5.24
C ARG A 80 6.59 5.48 -3.99
N LEU A 81 7.71 4.77 -3.84
CA LEU A 81 8.71 5.09 -2.83
C LEU A 81 9.80 5.98 -3.44
N MET A 82 10.07 7.11 -2.80
CA MET A 82 11.12 8.06 -3.17
C MET A 82 12.22 8.07 -2.12
N ALA A 83 13.49 8.03 -2.54
CA ALA A 83 14.64 8.25 -1.66
C ALA A 83 14.84 9.76 -1.44
N SER A 84 15.12 10.21 -0.21
CA SER A 84 15.14 11.64 0.18
C SER A 84 16.08 12.57 -0.61
N ASN A 85 17.00 12.06 -1.44
CA ASN A 85 18.03 12.86 -2.12
C ASN A 85 18.09 12.70 -3.66
N SER A 86 17.12 12.04 -4.29
CA SER A 86 17.04 11.93 -5.75
C SER A 86 15.59 11.89 -6.23
N PHE A 87 15.32 12.46 -7.40
CA PHE A 87 14.06 12.27 -8.12
C PHE A 87 13.95 10.86 -8.76
N ASP A 88 14.91 9.97 -8.52
CA ASP A 88 14.92 8.59 -9.01
C ASP A 88 13.88 7.71 -8.28
N GLU A 89 13.13 6.97 -9.08
CA GLU A 89 11.96 6.17 -8.71
C GLU A 89 12.41 4.77 -8.27
N PHE A 90 12.49 4.52 -6.96
CA PHE A 90 13.05 3.25 -6.44
C PHE A 90 12.05 2.08 -6.49
N PHE A 91 10.75 2.37 -6.46
CA PHE A 91 9.70 1.36 -6.54
C PHE A 91 8.39 2.01 -6.98
N SER A 92 7.80 1.48 -8.05
CA SER A 92 6.44 1.81 -8.48
C SER A 92 5.61 0.53 -8.42
N ASN A 93 4.52 0.56 -7.67
CA ASN A 93 3.56 -0.54 -7.63
C ASN A 93 2.19 -0.08 -8.12
N HIS A 94 1.66 -0.81 -9.10
CA HIS A 94 0.34 -0.64 -9.65
C HIS A 94 -0.55 -1.80 -9.21
N VAL A 95 -1.42 -1.54 -8.25
CA VAL A 95 -2.37 -2.53 -7.73
C VAL A 95 -3.77 -2.14 -8.13
N LEU A 96 -4.47 -3.05 -8.79
CA LEU A 96 -5.90 -2.95 -9.05
C LEU A 96 -6.65 -3.87 -8.10
N PHE A 97 -7.54 -3.29 -7.30
CA PHE A 97 -8.44 -3.97 -6.42
C PHE A 97 -9.85 -3.94 -7.00
N LEU A 98 -10.45 -5.10 -7.15
CA LEU A 98 -11.84 -5.25 -7.58
C LEU A 98 -12.60 -5.95 -6.46
N SER A 99 -13.79 -5.46 -6.14
CA SER A 99 -14.67 -6.09 -5.15
C SER A 99 -16.11 -6.03 -5.62
N ALA A 100 -16.84 -7.08 -5.27
CA ALA A 100 -18.28 -7.19 -5.50
C ALA A 100 -18.91 -7.70 -4.21
N GLU A 101 -19.78 -6.90 -3.60
CA GLU A 101 -20.37 -7.16 -2.29
C GLU A 101 -21.89 -7.02 -2.33
N LEU A 102 -22.58 -8.02 -1.80
CA LEU A 102 -24.03 -8.09 -1.66
C LEU A 102 -24.41 -7.92 -0.20
N PRO A 103 -25.00 -6.78 0.20
CA PRO A 103 -25.49 -6.57 1.54
C PRO A 103 -26.91 -7.13 1.73
N PHE A 104 -27.09 -8.01 2.70
CA PHE A 104 -28.36 -8.56 3.17
C PHE A 104 -28.75 -7.88 4.48
N ARG A 105 -29.82 -7.08 4.44
CA ARG A 105 -30.41 -6.49 5.65
C ARG A 105 -31.31 -7.52 6.33
N ILE A 106 -30.99 -7.86 7.57
CA ILE A 106 -31.77 -8.81 8.39
C ILE A 106 -32.79 -8.05 9.25
N GLY A 107 -32.47 -6.82 9.66
CA GLY A 107 -33.35 -5.96 10.44
C GLY A 107 -33.07 -4.48 10.20
N ARG A 108 -33.66 -3.59 11.01
CA ARG A 108 -33.51 -2.14 10.86
C ARG A 108 -32.07 -1.65 11.15
N ALA A 109 -31.30 -2.43 11.90
CA ALA A 109 -29.92 -2.11 12.29
C ALA A 109 -28.92 -3.26 12.05
N GLN A 110 -29.35 -4.37 11.44
CA GLN A 110 -28.51 -5.54 11.23
C GLN A 110 -28.34 -5.80 9.73
N GLN A 111 -27.09 -5.86 9.29
CA GLN A 111 -26.71 -6.14 7.92
C GLN A 111 -25.58 -7.15 7.90
N VAL A 112 -25.70 -8.16 7.05
CA VAL A 112 -24.64 -9.12 6.72
C VAL A 112 -24.32 -8.91 5.26
N SER A 113 -23.05 -8.82 4.88
CA SER A 113 -22.67 -8.77 3.48
C SER A 113 -21.83 -9.96 3.07
N VAL A 114 -22.02 -10.38 1.83
CA VAL A 114 -21.24 -11.45 1.20
C VAL A 114 -20.62 -10.89 -0.05
N GLY A 115 -19.32 -11.05 -0.21
CA GLY A 115 -18.62 -10.51 -1.36
C GLY A 115 -17.40 -11.30 -1.76
N THR A 116 -16.87 -10.93 -2.92
CA THR A 116 -15.65 -11.46 -3.51
C THR A 116 -14.73 -10.29 -3.80
N ASN A 117 -13.44 -10.47 -3.51
CA ASN A 117 -12.42 -9.48 -3.73
C ASN A 117 -11.31 -10.10 -4.59
N ALA A 118 -10.82 -9.36 -5.58
CA ALA A 118 -9.68 -9.69 -6.39
C ALA A 118 -8.65 -8.57 -6.26
N ASN A 119 -7.40 -8.94 -6.02
CA ASN A 119 -6.28 -8.03 -6.00
C ASN A 119 -5.30 -8.45 -7.11
N ILE A 120 -5.10 -7.58 -8.07
CA ILE A 120 -4.25 -7.81 -9.24
C ILE A 120 -3.12 -6.78 -9.18
N SER A 121 -1.90 -7.25 -8.96
CA SER A 121 -0.70 -6.41 -9.00
C SER A 121 -0.03 -6.57 -10.36
N PHE A 122 0.05 -5.49 -11.15
CA PHE A 122 0.47 -5.55 -12.56
C PHE A 122 1.97 -5.31 -12.78
N HIS A 123 2.58 -4.49 -11.92
CA HIS A 123 4.00 -4.17 -11.97
C HIS A 123 4.40 -3.82 -10.54
N ALA A 124 4.90 -4.81 -9.81
CA ALA A 124 5.92 -4.51 -8.82
C ALA A 124 7.20 -4.60 -9.65
N ASP A 125 7.81 -3.47 -9.96
CA ASP A 125 9.16 -3.46 -10.51
C ASP A 125 10.08 -3.34 -9.28
N PRO A 126 10.51 -4.45 -8.66
CA PRO A 126 11.64 -4.37 -7.76
C PRO A 126 12.84 -4.11 -8.65
N GLU A 127 13.24 -2.85 -8.79
CA GLU A 127 14.67 -2.63 -8.92
C GLU A 127 15.22 -3.18 -7.60
N GLN A 128 15.74 -4.41 -7.66
CA GLN A 128 16.36 -5.03 -6.52
C GLN A 128 17.33 -3.98 -5.96
N PRO A 129 17.23 -3.54 -4.70
CA PRO A 129 18.46 -3.26 -4.00
C PRO A 129 19.13 -4.62 -3.93
N GLY A 130 19.89 -4.95 -4.97
CA GLY A 130 20.68 -6.16 -5.06
C GLY A 130 21.67 -6.07 -3.91
N ARG A 131 21.25 -6.60 -2.76
CA ARG A 131 22.11 -6.88 -1.62
C ARG A 131 23.10 -7.89 -2.19
N GLN A 132 24.27 -7.40 -2.62
CA GLN A 132 25.38 -8.26 -2.98
C GLN A 132 25.88 -8.92 -1.70
N GLU A 133 25.23 -10.01 -1.35
CA GLU A 133 25.67 -10.92 -0.31
C GLU A 133 25.48 -12.34 -0.81
N SER A 134 26.57 -12.94 -1.28
CA SER A 134 27.03 -14.24 -0.76
C SER A 134 28.19 -14.79 -1.58
N HIS A 135 29.40 -14.79 -1.01
CA HIS A 135 30.11 -16.05 -0.81
C HIS A 135 31.25 -15.89 0.23
N CYS A 136 30.92 -16.20 1.48
CA CYS A 136 31.87 -16.85 2.38
C CYS A 136 31.54 -18.34 2.33
N GLY A 137 32.39 -19.12 1.66
CA GLY A 137 32.30 -20.57 1.61
C GLY A 137 33.72 -21.14 1.65
N GLY A 138 34.16 -21.53 2.84
CA GLY A 138 35.44 -22.20 3.03
C GLY A 138 35.46 -23.55 2.29
N SER A 139 36.60 -23.87 1.70
CA SER A 139 36.92 -25.22 1.25
C SER A 139 38.34 -25.56 1.66
N THR A 140 38.41 -26.34 2.73
CA THR A 140 39.57 -27.13 3.14
C THR A 140 39.97 -28.04 1.98
N ARG A 141 41.25 -28.03 1.59
CA ARG A 141 41.84 -29.14 0.83
C ARG A 141 43.06 -29.66 1.56
N ALA A 142 42.87 -30.84 2.15
CA ALA A 142 43.91 -31.81 2.42
C ALA A 142 44.05 -32.71 1.18
N ALA A 143 45.28 -32.86 0.69
CA ALA A 143 45.86 -34.05 0.06
C ALA A 143 47.28 -33.69 -0.39
#